data_AF-A0A6G4ZR15-F1
#
_entry.id   AF-A0A6G4ZR15-F1
#
_cell.length_a   1.000
_cell.length_b   1.000
_cell.length_c   1.000
_cell.angle_alpha   90.00
_cell.angle_beta   90.00
_cell.angle_gamma   90.00
#
_symmetry.space_group_name_H-M   'P 1'
#
loop_
_entity.id
_entity.type
_entity.pdbx_description
1 polymer ?
#
loop_
_entity_poly.entity_id
_entity_poly.type
_entity_poly.pdbx_seq_one_letter_code
_entity_poly.pdbx_strand_id
1 'polypeptide(L)'
;MPARVIKGSGGNNRKAPRVQVKAPVVNEIKQEEIKKEMEAILAESAKNATNSAANTSQSFSILERAQFYAGHDRLNLQGSSVQRVRELQEENDHLQREIVAKEEELANCTDPLAILADVEHRKIIIARNTGEILKIYLRNEERIKRIKELESHNMRIQNEMMEMQGRFISTKDMEEKTKFASDFFIMKSEIEHNLQEINELNKK
;
A
#
# COMPACT_ATOMS: atom_id res chain seq x y z
N MET A 1 -12.61 -32.44 1.71
CA MET A 1 -12.35 -31.85 3.03
C MET A 1 -12.65 -30.35 2.96
N PRO A 2 -13.65 -29.79 3.65
CA PRO A 2 -14.02 -28.39 3.48
C PRO A 2 -13.28 -27.46 4.46
N ALA A 3 -12.84 -26.32 3.92
CA ALA A 3 -12.10 -25.27 4.61
C ALA A 3 -13.00 -24.39 5.49
N ARG A 4 -12.40 -23.88 6.57
CA ARG A 4 -13.00 -23.06 7.62
C ARG A 4 -13.21 -21.62 7.13
N VAL A 5 -14.44 -21.14 7.20
CA VAL A 5 -14.85 -19.77 6.83
C VAL A 5 -14.72 -18.85 8.05
N ILE A 6 -13.96 -17.76 7.94
CA ILE A 6 -13.94 -16.66 8.91
C ILE A 6 -14.97 -15.63 8.46
N LYS A 7 -15.97 -15.36 9.31
CA LYS A 7 -17.00 -14.33 9.10
C LYS A 7 -16.40 -12.94 9.31
N GLY A 8 -16.35 -12.13 8.26
CA GLY A 8 -16.16 -10.68 8.33
C GLY A 8 -17.53 -9.98 8.36
N SER A 9 -17.78 -9.23 9.42
CA SER A 9 -19.02 -8.48 9.66
C SER A 9 -19.02 -7.10 8.99
N GLY A 10 -20.08 -6.80 8.23
CA GLY A 10 -20.77 -5.50 8.25
C GLY A 10 -20.12 -4.31 7.53
N GLY A 11 -20.40 -4.16 6.23
CA GLY A 11 -20.25 -2.89 5.52
C GLY A 11 -21.58 -2.14 5.45
N ASN A 12 -21.76 -1.11 6.27
CA ASN A 12 -22.85 -0.14 6.13
C ASN A 12 -22.29 1.17 5.55
N ASN A 13 -22.51 1.37 4.25
CA ASN A 13 -22.33 2.65 3.58
C ASN A 13 -23.32 3.66 4.16
N ARG A 14 -22.83 4.66 4.91
CA ARG A 14 -23.59 5.88 5.19
C ARG A 14 -22.70 7.09 4.90
N LYS A 15 -22.89 7.69 3.72
CA LYS A 15 -22.50 9.09 3.47
C LYS A 15 -23.22 9.95 4.51
N ALA A 16 -22.47 10.56 5.43
CA ALA A 16 -23.03 11.56 6.32
C ALA A 16 -23.36 12.83 5.52
N PRO A 17 -24.52 13.47 5.76
CA PRO A 17 -24.90 14.68 5.06
C PRO A 17 -24.01 15.85 5.51
N ARG A 18 -23.55 16.65 4.53
CA ARG A 18 -22.85 17.91 4.75
C ARG A 18 -23.77 18.84 5.54
N VAL A 19 -23.49 19.06 6.82
CA VAL A 19 -24.24 20.03 7.63
C VAL A 19 -23.79 21.43 7.19
N GLN A 20 -24.54 22.04 6.26
CA GLN A 20 -24.49 23.47 6.07
C GLN A 20 -25.13 24.12 7.30
N VAL A 21 -24.32 24.48 8.30
CA VAL A 21 -24.77 25.41 9.32
C VAL A 21 -24.84 26.78 8.66
N LYS A 22 -26.02 27.15 8.15
CA LYS A 22 -26.31 28.56 7.87
C LYS A 22 -26.10 29.30 9.18
N ALA A 23 -25.17 30.26 9.18
CA ALA A 23 -25.06 31.24 10.25
C ALA A 23 -26.47 31.78 10.53
N PRO A 24 -26.95 31.80 11.78
CA PRO A 24 -28.21 32.46 12.06
C PRO A 24 -28.03 33.94 11.70
N VAL A 25 -28.73 34.37 10.66
CA VAL A 25 -29.05 35.78 10.46
C VAL A 25 -29.69 36.21 11.78
N VAL A 26 -28.99 37.06 12.53
CA VAL A 26 -29.50 37.62 13.77
C VAL A 26 -30.68 38.49 13.35
N ASN A 27 -31.87 37.89 13.39
CA ASN A 27 -33.14 38.52 13.04
C ASN A 27 -33.28 39.83 13.83
N GLU A 28 -33.30 40.95 13.11
CA GLU A 28 -33.65 42.29 13.60
C GLU A 28 -34.97 42.30 14.40
N ILE A 29 -35.83 41.31 14.15
CA ILE A 29 -37.10 41.03 14.84
C ILE A 29 -36.94 40.93 16.37
N LYS A 30 -35.79 40.48 16.90
CA LYS A 30 -35.59 40.35 18.36
C LYS A 30 -35.21 41.65 19.07
N GLN A 31 -34.73 42.67 18.37
CA GLN A 31 -34.35 43.94 19.01
C GLN A 31 -35.57 44.85 19.28
N GLU A 32 -36.62 44.74 18.47
CA GLU A 32 -37.86 45.51 18.65
C GLU A 32 -38.71 45.02 19.83
N GLU A 33 -38.75 43.71 20.07
CA GLU A 33 -39.43 43.13 21.25
C GLU A 33 -38.73 43.54 22.56
N ILE A 34 -37.39 43.54 22.57
CA ILE A 34 -36.60 43.97 23.73
C ILE A 34 -36.78 45.48 24.01
N LYS A 35 -36.91 46.31 22.97
CA LYS A 35 -37.22 47.75 23.15
C LYS A 35 -38.61 47.98 23.75
N LYS A 36 -39.63 47.22 23.30
CA LYS A 36 -40.99 47.32 23.86
C LYS A 36 -41.06 46.85 25.31
N GLU A 37 -40.34 45.79 25.67
CA GLU A 37 -40.25 45.34 27.07
C GLU A 37 -39.47 46.33 27.95
N MET A 38 -38.41 46.98 27.43
CA MET A 38 -37.71 48.07 28.12
C MET A 38 -38.60 49.30 28.35
N GLU A 39 -39.39 49.72 27.36
CA GLU A 39 -40.34 50.85 27.52
C GLU A 39 -41.43 50.53 28.55
N ALA A 40 -41.90 49.28 28.61
CA ALA A 40 -42.86 48.83 29.62
C ALA A 40 -42.26 48.87 31.04
N ILE A 41 -41.04 48.36 31.23
CA ILE A 41 -40.36 48.32 32.55
C ILE A 41 -39.97 49.73 33.02
N LEU A 42 -39.55 50.62 32.11
CA LEU A 42 -39.25 52.02 32.45
C LEU A 42 -40.53 52.80 32.80
N ALA A 43 -41.65 52.54 32.13
CA ALA A 43 -42.94 53.13 32.46
C ALA A 43 -43.50 52.63 33.81
N GLU A 44 -43.24 51.36 34.16
CA GLU A 44 -43.69 50.76 35.41
C GLU A 44 -42.81 51.17 36.61
N SER A 45 -41.50 51.30 36.42
CA SER A 45 -40.58 51.83 37.44
C SER A 45 -40.78 53.33 37.71
N ALA A 46 -41.16 54.13 36.70
CA ALA A 46 -41.54 55.53 36.89
C ALA A 46 -42.85 55.71 37.69
N LYS A 47 -43.80 54.77 37.58
CA LYS A 47 -45.04 54.76 38.38
C LYS A 47 -44.82 54.28 39.82
N ASN A 48 -43.81 53.45 40.06
CA ASN A 48 -43.51 52.89 41.39
C ASN A 48 -42.54 53.75 42.23
N ALA A 49 -41.89 54.77 41.65
CA ALA A 49 -41.01 55.69 42.37
C ALA A 49 -41.76 56.71 43.26
N THR A 50 -43.09 56.83 43.15
CA THR A 50 -43.86 57.76 43.99
C THR A 50 -44.28 57.21 45.35
N ASN A 51 -44.05 55.93 45.66
CA ASN A 51 -44.44 55.37 46.95
C ASN A 51 -43.31 54.58 47.62
N SER A 52 -42.82 55.17 48.72
CA SER A 52 -42.30 54.50 49.92
C SER A 52 -40.78 54.31 50.05
N ALA A 53 -40.19 55.20 50.85
CA ALA A 53 -38.89 55.09 51.49
C ALA A 53 -39.00 54.28 52.80
N ALA A 54 -38.48 53.04 52.87
CA ALA A 54 -38.17 52.33 54.12
C ALA A 54 -37.50 50.95 53.92
N ASN A 55 -36.31 50.83 53.29
CA ASN A 55 -35.55 49.57 53.28
C ASN A 55 -34.05 49.79 52.94
N THR A 56 -33.25 50.19 53.92
CA THR A 56 -31.87 50.71 53.68
C THR A 56 -30.73 49.73 53.99
N SER A 57 -31.00 48.49 54.42
CA SER A 57 -29.94 47.50 54.73
C SER A 57 -29.95 46.25 53.82
N GLN A 58 -31.12 45.87 53.28
CA GLN A 58 -31.18 44.95 52.12
C GLN A 58 -30.81 45.64 50.81
N SER A 59 -30.89 46.98 50.78
CA SER A 59 -30.52 47.76 49.62
C SER A 59 -29.06 47.62 49.27
N PHE A 60 -28.11 47.40 50.20
CA PHE A 60 -26.68 47.32 49.85
C PHE A 60 -26.33 46.06 49.03
N SER A 61 -26.83 44.87 49.40
CA SER A 61 -26.57 43.65 48.60
C SER A 61 -27.42 43.57 47.33
N ILE A 62 -28.64 44.15 47.35
CA ILE A 62 -29.46 44.33 46.15
C ILE A 62 -28.82 45.35 45.21
N LEU A 63 -28.17 46.40 45.75
CA LEU A 63 -27.49 47.44 44.98
C LEU A 63 -26.18 46.92 44.40
N GLU A 64 -25.36 46.16 45.13
CA GLU A 64 -24.18 45.48 44.57
C GLU A 64 -24.56 44.47 43.50
N ARG A 65 -25.63 43.70 43.73
CA ARG A 65 -26.17 42.76 42.74
C ARG A 65 -26.73 43.51 41.52
N ALA A 66 -27.44 44.61 41.73
CA ALA A 66 -27.94 45.47 40.66
C ALA A 66 -26.79 46.14 39.89
N GLN A 67 -25.71 46.54 40.57
CA GLN A 67 -24.51 47.09 39.95
C GLN A 67 -23.73 46.02 39.18
N PHE A 68 -23.69 44.78 39.65
CA PHE A 68 -23.16 43.67 38.86
C PHE A 68 -24.00 43.46 37.59
N TYR A 69 -25.33 43.40 37.71
CA TYR A 69 -26.22 43.18 36.55
C TYR A 69 -26.37 44.40 35.62
N ALA A 70 -26.15 45.62 36.10
CA ALA A 70 -26.22 46.86 35.32
C ALA A 70 -24.84 47.38 34.87
N GLY A 71 -23.76 46.79 35.39
CA GLY A 71 -22.41 47.35 35.28
C GLY A 71 -21.41 46.52 34.51
N HIS A 72 -20.18 47.01 34.55
CA HIS A 72 -19.05 46.61 33.72
C HIS A 72 -18.63 45.14 33.96
N ASP A 73 -18.84 44.59 35.15
CA ASP A 73 -18.42 43.23 35.49
C ASP A 73 -19.24 42.13 34.81
N ARG A 74 -20.56 42.32 34.63
CA ARG A 74 -21.38 41.42 33.79
C ARG A 74 -20.96 41.51 32.33
N LEU A 75 -20.69 42.72 31.83
CA LEU A 75 -20.22 42.94 30.47
C LEU A 75 -18.84 42.31 30.23
N ASN A 76 -17.94 42.37 31.21
CA ASN A 76 -16.62 41.75 31.17
C ASN A 76 -16.69 40.22 31.26
N LEU A 77 -17.56 39.65 32.09
CA LEU A 77 -17.79 38.20 32.18
C LEU A 77 -18.48 37.64 30.92
N GLN A 78 -19.42 38.40 30.35
CA GLN A 78 -19.99 38.09 29.04
C GLN A 78 -18.94 38.23 27.93
N GLY A 79 -18.10 39.26 27.99
CA GLY A 79 -16.99 39.47 27.05
C GLY A 79 -15.97 38.33 27.09
N SER A 80 -15.54 37.89 28.28
CA SER A 80 -14.61 36.78 28.44
C SER A 80 -15.21 35.44 28.02
N SER A 81 -16.49 35.22 28.28
CA SER A 81 -17.21 34.02 27.82
C SER A 81 -17.35 34.00 26.29
N VAL A 82 -17.67 35.15 25.68
CA VAL A 82 -17.76 35.29 24.22
C VAL A 82 -16.37 35.12 23.58
N GLN A 83 -15.33 35.67 24.19
CA GLN A 83 -13.96 35.52 23.72
C GLN A 83 -13.51 34.05 23.76
N ARG A 84 -13.79 33.34 24.85
CA ARG A 84 -13.51 31.91 24.97
C ARG A 84 -14.30 31.07 23.96
N VAL A 85 -15.54 31.44 23.66
CA VAL A 85 -16.32 30.79 22.61
C VAL A 85 -15.71 31.02 21.24
N ARG A 86 -15.19 32.23 20.95
CA ARG A 86 -14.48 32.50 19.69
C ARG A 86 -13.19 31.69 19.57
N GLU A 87 -12.40 31.62 20.63
CA GLU A 87 -11.17 30.81 20.65
C GLU A 87 -11.47 29.33 20.42
N LEU A 88 -12.50 28.79 21.06
CA LEU A 88 -12.95 27.41 20.84
C LEU A 88 -13.51 27.20 19.42
N GLN A 89 -14.15 28.20 18.82
CA GLN A 89 -14.61 28.14 17.44
C GLN A 89 -13.42 28.14 16.46
N GLU A 90 -12.44 29.01 16.68
CA GLU A 90 -11.22 29.06 15.87
C GLU A 90 -10.39 27.77 15.98
N GLU A 91 -10.29 27.20 17.18
CA GLU A 91 -9.64 25.90 17.41
C GLU A 91 -10.43 24.77 16.73
N ASN A 92 -11.77 24.78 16.80
CA ASN A 92 -12.59 23.79 16.12
C ASN A 92 -12.46 23.88 14.59
N ASP A 93 -12.46 25.09 14.04
CA ASP A 93 -12.28 25.33 12.60
C ASP A 93 -10.87 24.97 12.14
N HIS A 94 -9.86 25.12 13.01
CA HIS A 94 -8.51 24.64 12.75
C HIS A 94 -8.45 23.12 12.73
N LEU A 95 -8.98 22.45 13.74
CA LEU A 95 -9.05 20.99 13.82
C LEU A 95 -9.86 20.38 12.68
N GLN A 96 -10.95 21.01 12.24
CA GLN A 96 -11.71 20.56 11.08
C GLN A 96 -10.89 20.64 9.79
N ARG A 97 -10.12 21.73 9.59
CA ARG A 97 -9.21 21.83 8.45
C ARG A 97 -8.09 20.79 8.50
N GLU A 98 -7.57 20.51 9.69
CA GLU A 98 -6.55 19.48 9.89
C GLU A 98 -7.10 18.07 9.63
N ILE A 99 -8.31 17.75 10.10
CA ILE A 99 -8.98 16.49 9.81
C ILE A 99 -9.17 16.32 8.30
N VAL A 100 -9.66 17.34 7.60
CA VAL A 100 -9.84 17.29 6.13
C VAL A 100 -8.50 17.09 5.42
N ALA A 101 -7.45 17.80 5.82
CA ALA A 101 -6.11 17.61 5.23
C ALA A 101 -5.56 16.20 5.52
N LYS A 102 -5.80 15.65 6.71
CA LYS A 102 -5.40 14.29 7.09
C LYS A 102 -6.22 13.22 6.36
N GLU A 103 -7.50 13.45 6.10
CA GLU A 103 -8.35 12.58 5.28
C GLU A 103 -7.89 12.59 3.81
N GLU A 104 -7.50 13.74 3.28
CA GLU A 104 -6.90 13.86 1.95
C GLU A 104 -5.53 13.16 1.88
N GLU A 105 -4.68 13.29 2.90
CA GLU A 105 -3.43 12.54 3.02
C GLU A 105 -3.66 11.02 3.10
N LEU A 106 -4.64 10.56 3.88
CA LEU A 106 -5.01 9.14 3.99
C LEU A 106 -5.59 8.58 2.69
N ALA A 107 -6.36 9.37 1.95
CA ALA A 107 -6.84 9.01 0.62
C ALA A 107 -5.68 8.91 -0.40
N ASN A 108 -4.59 9.66 -0.19
CA ASN A 108 -3.40 9.66 -1.03
C ASN A 108 -2.34 8.62 -0.61
N CYS A 109 -2.49 8.00 0.56
CA CYS A 109 -1.53 7.03 1.07
C CYS A 109 -2.02 5.59 0.84
N THR A 110 -1.35 4.90 -0.10
CA THR A 110 -1.52 3.49 -0.51
C THR A 110 -2.83 3.13 -1.19
N ASP A 111 -2.91 3.36 -2.50
CA ASP A 111 -3.88 2.69 -3.37
C ASP A 111 -3.68 1.17 -3.31
N PRO A 112 -4.59 0.40 -2.69
CA PRO A 112 -4.48 -1.05 -2.59
C PRO A 112 -4.47 -1.71 -3.98
N LEU A 113 -5.05 -1.05 -5.00
CA LEU A 113 -5.01 -1.52 -6.38
C LEU A 113 -3.62 -1.36 -6.99
N ALA A 114 -2.89 -0.29 -6.67
CA ALA A 114 -1.50 -0.13 -7.10
C ALA A 114 -0.59 -1.22 -6.52
N ILE A 115 -0.75 -1.54 -5.23
CA ILE A 115 -0.01 -2.64 -4.59
C ILE A 115 -0.36 -3.99 -5.23
N LEU A 116 -1.65 -4.22 -5.49
CA LEU A 116 -2.10 -5.45 -6.15
C LEU A 116 -1.55 -5.55 -7.58
N ALA A 117 -1.54 -4.45 -8.33
CA ALA A 117 -0.98 -4.37 -9.66
C ALA A 117 0.53 -4.67 -9.67
N ASP A 118 1.29 -4.14 -8.70
CA ASP A 118 2.71 -4.44 -8.54
C ASP A 118 2.98 -5.92 -8.21
N VAL A 119 2.14 -6.52 -7.36
CA VAL A 119 2.22 -7.95 -7.04
C VAL A 119 1.96 -8.80 -8.29
N GLU A 120 0.90 -8.50 -9.04
CA GLU A 120 0.59 -9.22 -10.28
C GLU A 120 1.68 -9.02 -11.34
N HIS A 121 2.22 -7.81 -11.46
CA HIS A 121 3.33 -7.53 -12.37
C HIS A 121 4.57 -8.37 -12.02
N ARG A 122 4.93 -8.46 -10.73
CA ARG A 122 6.04 -9.31 -10.27
C ARG A 122 5.78 -10.79 -10.55
N LYS A 123 4.56 -11.29 -10.36
CA LYS A 123 4.21 -12.68 -10.70
C LYS A 123 4.41 -12.96 -12.18
N ILE A 124 4.02 -12.03 -13.06
CA ILE A 124 4.22 -12.17 -14.52
C ILE A 124 5.71 -12.25 -14.85
N ILE A 125 6.54 -11.38 -14.25
CA ILE A 125 8.00 -11.41 -14.47
C ILE A 125 8.60 -12.73 -13.96
N ILE A 126 8.19 -13.19 -12.78
CA ILE A 126 8.64 -14.48 -12.23
C ILE A 126 8.28 -15.60 -13.19
N ALA A 127 7.02 -15.69 -13.63
CA ALA A 127 6.57 -16.73 -14.56
C ALA A 127 7.36 -16.70 -15.87
N ARG A 128 7.62 -15.51 -16.43
CA ARG A 128 8.46 -15.33 -17.62
C ARG A 128 9.88 -15.84 -17.39
N ASN A 129 10.53 -15.41 -16.30
CA ASN A 129 11.90 -15.80 -15.99
C ASN A 129 12.01 -17.31 -15.74
N THR A 130 11.04 -17.90 -15.05
CA THR A 130 10.95 -19.36 -14.87
C THR A 130 10.83 -20.08 -16.21
N GLY A 131 10.04 -19.55 -17.15
CA GLY A 131 9.94 -20.09 -18.51
C GLY A 131 11.27 -20.05 -19.27
N GLU A 132 12.02 -18.97 -19.18
CA GLU A 132 13.36 -18.86 -19.80
C GLU A 132 14.37 -19.80 -19.15
N ILE A 133 14.36 -19.92 -17.81
CA ILE A 133 15.20 -20.88 -17.09
C ILE A 133 14.89 -22.31 -17.51
N LEU A 134 13.61 -22.66 -17.67
CA LEU A 134 13.20 -23.98 -18.12
C LEU A 134 13.71 -24.28 -19.53
N LYS A 135 13.68 -23.32 -20.46
CA LYS A 135 14.27 -23.48 -21.80
C LYS A 135 15.77 -23.76 -21.74
N ILE A 136 16.50 -23.05 -20.87
CA ILE A 136 17.94 -23.29 -20.67
C ILE A 136 18.16 -24.69 -20.10
N TYR A 137 17.34 -25.11 -19.12
CA TYR A 137 17.42 -26.44 -18.53
C TYR A 137 17.23 -27.55 -19.57
N LEU A 138 16.20 -27.45 -20.41
CA LEU A 138 15.94 -28.42 -21.48
C LEU A 138 17.09 -28.50 -22.49
N ARG A 139 17.63 -27.35 -22.91
CA ARG A 139 18.81 -27.33 -23.80
C ARG A 139 20.04 -27.98 -23.16
N ASN A 140 20.25 -27.75 -21.86
CA ASN A 140 21.34 -28.37 -21.12
C ASN A 140 21.14 -29.89 -20.99
N GLU A 141 19.91 -30.35 -20.81
CA GLU A 141 19.57 -31.77 -20.76
C GLU A 141 19.86 -32.46 -22.10
N GLU A 142 19.41 -31.86 -23.22
CA GLU A 142 19.71 -32.33 -24.58
C GLU A 142 21.22 -32.39 -24.84
N ARG A 143 21.95 -31.36 -24.41
CA ARG A 143 23.41 -31.29 -24.52
C ARG A 143 24.11 -32.41 -23.75
N ILE A 144 23.70 -32.65 -22.50
CA ILE A 144 24.25 -33.73 -21.67
C ILE A 144 23.92 -35.09 -22.29
N LYS A 145 22.71 -35.25 -22.82
CA LYS A 145 22.31 -36.47 -23.52
C LYS A 145 23.20 -36.73 -24.74
N ARG A 146 23.45 -35.71 -25.56
CA ARG A 146 24.34 -35.81 -26.73
C ARG A 146 25.77 -36.17 -26.33
N ILE A 147 26.31 -35.56 -25.28
CA ILE A 147 27.64 -35.92 -24.75
C ILE A 147 27.68 -37.40 -24.35
N LYS A 148 26.69 -37.89 -23.59
CA LYS A 148 26.63 -39.30 -23.19
C LYS A 148 26.52 -40.26 -24.37
N GLU A 149 25.77 -39.90 -25.41
CA GLU A 149 25.67 -40.68 -26.64
C GLU A 149 27.03 -40.80 -27.35
N LEU A 150 27.76 -39.68 -27.46
CA LEU A 150 29.11 -39.64 -28.05
C LEU A 150 30.13 -40.41 -27.20
N GLU A 151 30.09 -40.29 -25.88
CA GLU A 151 30.95 -41.05 -24.96
C GLU A 151 30.69 -42.56 -25.09
N SER A 152 29.41 -42.97 -25.12
CA SER A 152 29.04 -44.37 -25.33
C SER A 152 29.48 -44.88 -26.70
N HIS A 153 29.37 -44.04 -27.74
CA HIS A 153 29.86 -44.39 -29.07
C HIS A 153 31.39 -44.54 -29.10
N ASN A 154 32.12 -43.62 -28.48
CA ASN A 154 33.58 -43.69 -28.37
C ASN A 154 34.03 -44.96 -27.64
N MET A 155 33.35 -45.36 -26.55
CA MET A 155 33.63 -46.61 -25.86
C MET A 155 33.45 -47.84 -26.76
N ARG A 156 32.43 -47.84 -27.63
CA ARG A 156 32.22 -48.93 -28.60
C ARG A 156 33.35 -48.97 -29.63
N ILE A 157 33.70 -47.83 -30.23
CA ILE A 157 34.80 -47.75 -31.21
C ILE A 157 36.13 -48.16 -30.57
N GLN A 158 36.40 -47.75 -29.32
CA GLN A 158 37.62 -48.15 -28.61
C GLN A 158 37.73 -49.67 -28.42
N ASN A 159 36.61 -50.33 -28.09
CA ASN A 159 36.58 -51.79 -27.99
C ASN A 159 36.84 -52.45 -29.36
N GLU A 160 36.22 -51.95 -30.43
CA GLU A 160 36.44 -52.44 -31.80
C GLU A 160 37.90 -52.24 -32.25
N MET A 161 38.50 -51.09 -31.94
CA MET A 161 39.92 -50.81 -32.21
C MET A 161 40.84 -51.76 -31.45
N MET A 162 40.52 -52.09 -30.19
CA MET A 162 41.30 -53.05 -29.39
C MET A 162 41.23 -54.45 -29.99
N GLU A 163 40.06 -54.91 -30.42
CA GLU A 163 39.90 -56.17 -31.14
C GLU A 163 40.68 -56.18 -32.46
N MET A 164 40.61 -55.09 -33.22
CA MET A 164 41.30 -54.93 -34.49
C MET A 164 42.82 -54.92 -34.32
N GLN A 165 43.34 -54.29 -33.27
CA GLN A 165 44.75 -54.35 -32.90
C GLN A 165 45.18 -55.78 -32.57
N GLY A 166 44.33 -56.55 -31.87
CA GLY A 166 44.56 -57.97 -31.62
C GLY A 166 44.63 -58.80 -32.91
N ARG A 167 43.74 -58.54 -33.87
CA ARG A 167 43.75 -59.19 -35.20
C ARG A 167 44.98 -58.80 -36.02
N PHE A 168 45.35 -57.52 -36.02
CA PHE A 168 46.53 -57.02 -36.71
C PHE A 168 47.81 -57.73 -36.25
N ILE A 169 47.94 -58.00 -34.94
CA ILE A 169 49.10 -58.70 -34.37
C ILE A 169 49.12 -60.19 -34.78
N SER A 170 47.95 -60.83 -34.85
CA SER A 170 47.85 -62.28 -35.14
C SER A 170 47.88 -62.64 -36.62
N THR A 171 47.49 -61.71 -37.49
CA THR A 171 47.53 -61.89 -38.95
C THR A 171 48.97 -62.01 -39.46
N LYS A 172 49.19 -62.92 -40.41
CA LYS A 172 50.49 -63.09 -41.09
C LYS A 172 50.51 -62.46 -42.48
N ASP A 173 49.36 -62.34 -43.11
CA ASP A 173 49.20 -61.71 -44.42
C ASP A 173 49.37 -60.18 -44.35
N MET A 174 50.08 -59.62 -45.34
CA MET A 174 50.39 -58.19 -45.38
C MET A 174 49.25 -57.36 -45.97
N GLU A 175 48.44 -57.91 -46.89
CA GLU A 175 47.29 -57.19 -47.44
C GLU A 175 46.22 -57.01 -46.35
N GLU A 176 45.89 -58.08 -45.62
CA GLU A 176 45.00 -58.00 -44.45
C GLU A 176 45.53 -57.06 -43.36
N LYS A 177 46.84 -57.07 -43.06
CA LYS A 177 47.43 -56.11 -42.11
C LYS A 177 47.24 -54.66 -42.53
N THR A 178 47.46 -54.39 -43.81
CA THR A 178 47.28 -53.03 -44.35
C THR A 178 45.83 -52.58 -44.21
N LYS A 179 44.87 -53.50 -44.43
CA LYS A 179 43.45 -53.22 -44.23
C LYS A 179 43.12 -52.93 -42.76
N PHE A 180 43.57 -53.76 -41.81
CA PHE A 180 43.35 -53.50 -40.38
C PHE A 180 44.00 -52.18 -39.92
N ALA A 181 45.18 -51.82 -40.44
CA ALA A 181 45.80 -50.54 -40.14
C ALA A 181 44.97 -49.36 -40.67
N SER A 182 44.44 -49.46 -41.89
CA SER A 182 43.54 -48.45 -42.47
C SER A 182 42.28 -48.28 -41.62
N ASP A 183 41.59 -49.36 -41.30
CA ASP A 183 40.35 -49.33 -40.52
C ASP A 183 40.59 -48.76 -39.12
N PHE A 184 41.75 -49.06 -38.50
CA PHE A 184 42.15 -48.49 -37.21
C PHE A 184 42.31 -46.96 -37.27
N PHE A 185 42.95 -46.42 -38.30
CA PHE A 185 43.11 -44.97 -38.44
C PHE A 185 41.79 -44.25 -38.74
N ILE A 186 40.88 -44.89 -39.49
CA ILE A 186 39.53 -44.37 -39.71
C ILE A 186 38.78 -44.27 -38.38
N MET A 187 38.75 -45.36 -37.61
CA MET A 187 38.11 -45.40 -36.29
C MET A 187 38.74 -44.38 -35.31
N LYS A 188 40.06 -44.23 -35.35
CA LYS A 188 40.77 -43.24 -34.53
C LYS A 188 40.34 -41.81 -34.87
N SER A 189 40.22 -41.50 -36.17
CA SER A 189 39.75 -40.18 -36.62
C SER A 189 38.32 -39.89 -36.17
N GLU A 190 37.46 -40.90 -36.13
CA GLU A 190 36.08 -40.76 -35.66
C GLU A 190 36.01 -40.46 -34.15
N ILE A 191 36.84 -41.12 -33.33
CA ILE A 191 36.97 -40.78 -31.91
C ILE A 191 37.46 -39.34 -31.72
N GLU A 192 38.48 -38.93 -32.48
CA GLU A 192 39.01 -37.56 -32.40
C GLU A 192 37.95 -36.52 -32.76
N HIS A 193 37.14 -36.78 -33.79
CA HIS A 193 36.01 -35.92 -34.16
C HIS A 193 34.96 -35.86 -33.04
N ASN A 194 34.55 -37.00 -32.48
CA ASN A 194 33.57 -37.04 -31.39
C ASN A 194 34.08 -36.31 -30.14
N LEU A 195 35.38 -36.42 -29.82
CA LEU A 195 36.00 -35.68 -28.72
C LEU A 195 36.01 -34.16 -28.95
N GLN A 196 36.20 -33.72 -30.20
CA GLN A 196 36.07 -32.30 -30.55
C GLN A 196 34.64 -31.81 -30.31
N GLU A 197 33.63 -32.55 -30.78
CA GLU A 197 32.21 -32.21 -30.55
C GLU A 197 31.89 -32.13 -29.05
N ILE A 198 32.31 -33.12 -28.25
CA ILE A 198 32.13 -33.09 -26.78
C ILE A 198 32.76 -31.85 -26.15
N ASN A 199 33.98 -31.50 -26.56
CA ASN A 199 34.67 -30.32 -26.04
C ASN A 199 33.98 -29.01 -26.42
N GLU A 200 33.39 -28.93 -27.61
CA GLU A 200 32.58 -27.79 -28.02
C GLU A 200 31.28 -27.68 -27.22
N LEU A 201 30.60 -28.81 -26.99
CA LEU A 201 29.38 -28.87 -26.19
C LEU A 201 29.64 -28.48 -24.72
N ASN A 202 30.80 -28.82 -24.17
CA ASN A 202 31.18 -28.43 -22.80
C ASN A 202 31.54 -26.95 -22.63
N LYS A 203 31.89 -26.25 -23.71
CA LYS A 203 32.25 -24.82 -23.69
C LYS A 203 31.05 -23.88 -23.90
N LYS A 204 29.95 -24.40 -24.45
CA LYS A 204 28.68 -23.67 -24.65
C LYS A 204 27.86 -23.66 -23.36
#